data_AF-A0A972VWZ0-F1
#
_entry.id   AF-A0A972VWZ0-F1
#
_cell.length_a   1.000
_cell.length_b   1.000
_cell.length_c   1.000
_cell.angle_alpha   90.00
_cell.angle_beta   90.00
_cell.angle_gamma   90.00
#
_symmetry.space_group_name_H-M   'P 1'
#
loop_
_entity.id
_entity.type
_entity.pdbx_description
1 polymer ?
#
loop_
_entity_poly.entity_id
_entity_poly.type
_entity_poly.pdbx_seq_one_letter_code
_entity_poly.pdbx_strand_id
1 'polypeptide(L)' 'MIQAGWVYPVGRAEEVEGGYKVSGNWQVFRGSFHADMIVAGCTIYRNGEPLINANGQSEWWLMLAEK' A
#
# COMPACT_ATOMS: atom_id res chain seq x y z
N MET A 1 4.36 -9.78 17.07
CA MET A 1 4.14 -9.19 15.73
C MET A 1 3.14 -10.04 14.98
N ILE A 2 1.89 -9.58 14.96
CA ILE A 2 0.80 -10.16 14.16
C ILE A 2 0.49 -9.15 13.05
N GLN A 3 0.42 -9.65 11.81
CA GLN A 3 0.17 -8.84 10.63
C GLN A 3 -1.21 -9.15 10.07
N ALA A 4 -1.96 -8.11 9.69
CA ALA A 4 -3.19 -8.25 8.94
C ALA A 4 -3.28 -7.15 7.88
N GLY A 5 -3.99 -7.40 6.79
CA GLY A 5 -4.01 -6.43 5.71
C GLY A 5 -4.68 -6.93 4.44
N TRP A 6 -4.71 -6.08 3.43
CA TRP A 6 -5.20 -6.45 2.11
C TRP A 6 -4.13 -6.16 1.06
N VAL A 7 -3.66 -7.25 0.46
CA VAL A 7 -2.52 -7.23 -0.48
C VAL A 7 -2.90 -6.77 -1.88
N TYR A 8 -4.18 -6.76 -2.24
CA TYR A 8 -4.61 -6.33 -3.56
C TYR A 8 -4.36 -4.80 -3.70
N PRO A 9 -3.76 -4.32 -4.80
CA PRO A 9 -3.22 -2.95 -4.90
C PRO A 9 -4.29 -1.88 -5.17
N VAL A 10 -5.30 -1.80 -4.30
CA VAL A 10 -6.36 -0.76 -4.31
C VAL A 10 -5.90 0.56 -3.69
N GLY A 11 -4.77 0.53 -2.98
CA GLY A 11 -4.13 1.71 -2.41
C GLY A 11 -3.35 2.53 -3.43
N ARG A 12 -3.17 3.80 -3.12
CA ARG A 12 -2.25 4.72 -3.78
C ARG A 12 -1.11 5.04 -2.83
N ALA A 13 0.13 4.90 -3.29
CA ALA A 13 1.31 5.40 -2.62
C ALA A 13 1.95 6.49 -3.49
N GLU A 14 1.82 7.74 -3.07
CA GLU A 14 2.49 8.88 -3.73
C GLU A 14 3.90 9.04 -3.16
N GLU A 15 4.91 9.10 -4.02
CA GLU A 15 6.28 9.39 -3.62
C GLU A 15 6.38 10.81 -3.06
N VAL A 16 6.94 10.93 -1.85
CA VAL A 16 7.21 12.19 -1.17
C VAL A 16 8.65 12.19 -0.67
N GLU A 17 9.16 13.35 -0.25
CA GLU A 17 10.49 13.42 0.33
C GLU A 17 10.60 12.49 1.54
N GLY A 18 11.52 11.53 1.47
CA GLY A 18 11.78 10.56 2.54
C GLY A 18 10.81 9.37 2.63
N GLY A 19 9.88 9.19 1.68
CA GLY A 19 9.02 8.00 1.68
C GLY A 19 7.79 8.08 0.78
N TYR A 20 6.66 7.54 1.28
CA TYR A 20 5.41 7.47 0.54
C TYR A 20 4.23 7.97 1.38
N LYS A 21 3.39 8.81 0.78
CA LYS A 21 2.07 9.14 1.32
C LYS A 21 1.06 8.12 0.81
N VAL A 22 0.55 7.30 1.73
CA VAL A 22 -0.37 6.20 1.41
C VAL A 22 -1.82 6.64 1.64
N SER A 23 -2.69 6.41 0.66
CA SER A 23 -4.14 6.62 0.75
C SER A 23 -4.91 5.52 0.04
N GLY A 24 -6.13 5.25 0.46
CA GLY A 24 -6.95 4.21 -0.15
C GLY A 24 -8.10 3.78 0.75
N ASN A 25 -8.94 2.90 0.20
CA ASN A 25 -9.99 2.22 0.94
C ASN A 25 -9.78 0.71 0.79
N TRP A 26 -9.29 0.08 1.85
CA TRP A 26 -9.15 -1.36 1.91
C TRP A 26 -10.37 -1.96 2.62
N GLN A 27 -10.87 -3.08 2.10
CA GLN A 27 -11.92 -3.84 2.73
C GLN A 27 -11.44 -4.27 4.12
N VAL A 28 -12.33 -4.06 5.09
CA VAL A 28 -12.03 -4.30 6.50
C VAL A 28 -11.80 -5.79 6.72
N PHE A 29 -10.60 -6.13 7.18
CA PHE A 29 -10.25 -7.51 7.51
C PHE A 29 -10.55 -7.78 8.99
N ARG A 30 -11.31 -8.82 9.32
CA ARG A 30 -11.68 -9.13 10.71
C ARG A 30 -10.48 -9.30 11.66
N GLY A 31 -9.32 -9.71 11.14
CA GLY A 31 -8.09 -9.88 11.91
C GLY A 31 -7.32 -8.58 12.22
N SER A 32 -7.65 -7.44 11.60
CA SER A 32 -6.87 -6.19 11.78
C SER A 32 -6.97 -5.60 13.18
N PHE A 33 -8.01 -5.95 13.94
CA PHE A 33 -8.14 -5.49 15.33
C PHE A 33 -7.07 -6.06 16.26
N HIS A 34 -6.55 -7.25 15.95
CA HIS A 34 -5.54 -7.97 16.75
C HIS A 34 -4.13 -7.84 16.18
N ALA A 35 -3.94 -7.09 15.09
CA ALA A 35 -2.66 -6.92 14.44
C ALA A 35 -1.89 -5.74 15.04
N ASP A 36 -0.57 -5.92 15.16
CA ASP A 36 0.38 -4.86 15.50
C ASP A 36 0.75 -4.05 14.24
N MET A 37 0.67 -4.69 13.07
CA MET A 37 1.02 -4.09 11.78
C MET A 37 -0.09 -4.29 10.75
N ILE A 38 -0.36 -3.23 10.00
CA ILE A 38 -1.26 -3.24 8.85
C ILE A 38 -0.46 -3.33 7.56
N VAL A 39 -0.93 -4.19 6.66
CA VAL A 39 -0.40 -4.31 5.29
C VAL A 39 -1.39 -3.84 4.26
N ALA A 40 -0.92 -3.00 3.35
CA ALA A 40 -1.72 -2.40 2.30
C ALA A 40 -1.00 -2.56 0.95
N GLY A 41 -1.63 -3.27 0.02
CA GLY A 41 -1.22 -3.24 -1.38
C GLY A 41 -1.48 -1.85 -1.95
N CYS A 42 -0.43 -1.23 -2.48
CA CYS A 42 -0.49 0.13 -3.03
C CYS A 42 0.22 0.22 -4.38
N THR A 43 -0.45 0.78 -5.37
CA THR A 43 0.19 1.20 -6.62
C THR A 43 1.06 2.43 -6.35
N ILE A 44 2.28 2.45 -6.90
CA ILE A 44 3.24 3.54 -6.72
C ILE A 44 2.95 4.64 -7.74
N TYR A 45 2.94 5.89 -7.27
CA TYR A 45 2.77 7.07 -8.09
C TYR A 45 3.91 8.05 -7.87
N ARG A 46 4.34 8.68 -8.96
CA ARG A 46 5.34 9.75 -8.98
C ARG A 46 4.76 10.94 -9.73
N ASN A 47 4.66 12.09 -9.06
CA ASN A 47 4.11 13.31 -9.64
C ASN A 47 2.70 13.13 -10.22
N GLY A 48 1.86 12.34 -9.54
CA GLY A 48 0.49 12.10 -10.00
C GLY A 48 0.31 10.89 -10.92
N GLU A 49 1.37 10.39 -11.57
CA GLU A 49 1.31 9.31 -12.57
C GLU A 49 1.75 7.95 -12.00
N PRO A 50 1.13 6.83 -12.40
CA PRO A 50 1.52 5.51 -11.92
C PRO A 50 2.90 5.15 -12.48
N LEU A 51 3.79 4.68 -11.61
CA LEU A 51 5.08 4.15 -12.03
C LEU A 51 4.85 2.86 -12.82
N ILE A 52 5.43 2.74 -14.01
CA ILE A 52 5.28 1.57 -14.87
C ILE A 52 6.55 0.71 -14.81
N ASN A 53 6.36 -0.61 -14.60
CA ASN A 53 7.43 -1.59 -14.55
C ASN A 53 7.87 -2.03 -15.95
N ALA A 54 8.93 -2.85 -16.01
CA ALA A 54 9.51 -3.34 -17.27
C ALA A 54 8.51 -4.13 -18.15
N ASN A 55 7.42 -4.64 -17.59
CA ASN A 55 6.38 -5.40 -18.29
C ASN A 55 5.21 -4.52 -18.75
N GLY A 56 5.28 -3.20 -18.58
CA GLY A 56 4.22 -2.27 -18.96
C GLY A 56 3.03 -2.25 -17.99
N GLN A 57 3.19 -2.80 -16.78
CA GLN A 57 2.16 -2.80 -15.73
C GLN A 57 2.50 -1.77 -14.66
N SER A 58 1.50 -1.30 -13.92
CA SER A 58 1.75 -0.42 -12.78
C SER A 58 2.58 -1.14 -11.70
N GLU A 59 3.65 -0.50 -11.26
CA GLU A 59 4.45 -0.88 -10.12
C GLU A 59 3.61 -0.73 -8.85
N TRP A 60 3.63 -1.74 -7.99
CA TRP A 60 2.88 -1.73 -6.74
C TRP A 60 3.64 -2.50 -5.67
N TRP A 61 3.60 -2.00 -4.45
CA TRP A 61 4.28 -2.60 -3.30
C TRP A 61 3.31 -2.86 -2.15
N LEU A 62 3.77 -3.72 -1.23
CA LEU A 62 3.15 -3.85 0.07
C LEU A 62 3.71 -2.78 0.99
N MET A 63 2.84 -1.89 1.47
CA MET A 63 3.17 -0.91 2.49
C MET A 63 2.85 -1.51 3.86
N LEU A 64 3.82 -1.43 4.77
CA LEU A 64 3.71 -1.87 6.14
C LEU A 64 3.66 -0.63 7.03
N ALA A 65 2.65 -0.55 7.90
CA ALA A 65 2.54 0.51 8.90
C ALA A 65 2.14 -0.09 10.25
N GLU A 66 2.70 0.45 11.33
CA GLU A 66 2.23 0.15 12.68
C GLU A 66 0.84 0.75 12.87
N LYS A 67 -0.02 0.04 13.61
CA LYS A 67 -1.39 0.50 13.92
C LYS A 67 -1.41 1.53 15.04
#